data_AF-A0A9W7CZN3-F1
#
_entry.id   AF-A0A9W7CZN3-F1
#
_cell.length_a   1.000
_cell.length_b   1.000
_cell.length_c   1.000
_cell.angle_alpha   90.00
_cell.angle_beta   90.00
_cell.angle_gamma   90.00
#
_symmetry.space_group_name_H-M   'P 1'
#
loop_
_entity.id
_entity.type
_entity.pdbx_description
1 polymer ?
#
loop_
_entity_poly.entity_id
_entity_poly.type
_entity_poly.pdbx_seq_one_letter_code
_entity_poly.pdbx_strand_id
1 'polypeptide(L)'
;MNGTELGQVLAASTAVDTCADALEMLNVPLVQYALGNLSESLSSSDSGDSAIAAFIEGLGLVDEGEVEQICSLYVDGFVPCLRSQLLPSLATLRSTSAGGCCAAWETESVSLFDYTITGQYSKMAQLLGDVFCATQTPAFNGTSSQRCGYTFLQSSGELANTSSADRAAALLDDLRVPTDQACLKAEGEAYTDSDGNAMAAVASGQYTASGCVAALDRIATWINGLPLADNSSESYGVDLKSLFGADKCVSGADVFPLIQGFLPSSIVDDANTSFSNACLHVPMRYADGCSFSRPASLVDWNYEPARSSQAGSEENGDGTSAINSINTVPPNVTASSNTAVSNKPAAATVVLLASAVLLALW
;
A
#
# COMPACT_ATOMS: atom_id res chain seq x y z
N MET A 1 8.99 3.44 -23.20
CA MET A 1 8.54 2.03 -23.26
C MET A 1 7.51 1.88 -24.37
N ASN A 2 7.57 0.81 -25.17
CA ASN A 2 6.61 0.55 -26.24
C ASN A 2 5.33 -0.07 -25.65
N GLY A 3 4.20 0.63 -25.74
CA GLY A 3 2.93 0.18 -25.18
C GLY A 3 2.42 -1.14 -25.78
N THR A 4 2.78 -1.45 -27.02
CA THR A 4 2.42 -2.73 -27.67
C THR A 4 3.16 -3.91 -27.07
N GLU A 5 4.46 -3.76 -26.79
CA GLU A 5 5.28 -4.80 -26.15
C GLU A 5 4.82 -5.05 -24.71
N LEU A 6 4.50 -3.98 -23.97
CA LEU A 6 3.91 -4.09 -22.65
C LEU A 6 2.56 -4.84 -22.70
N GLY A 7 1.69 -4.50 -23.65
CA GLY A 7 0.41 -5.18 -23.84
C GLY A 7 0.56 -6.68 -24.15
N GLN A 8 1.54 -7.04 -24.98
CA GLN A 8 1.83 -8.45 -25.30
C GLN A 8 2.35 -9.23 -24.09
N VAL A 9 3.24 -8.63 -23.29
CA VAL A 9 3.75 -9.24 -22.06
C VAL A 9 2.66 -9.44 -21.03
N LEU A 10 1.78 -8.46 -20.84
CA LEU A 10 0.65 -8.59 -19.93
C LEU A 10 -0.32 -9.67 -20.41
N ALA A 11 -0.65 -9.71 -21.71
CA ALA A 11 -1.49 -10.76 -22.27
C ALA A 11 -0.85 -12.15 -22.13
N ALA A 12 0.44 -12.30 -22.41
CA ALA A 12 1.15 -13.57 -22.24
C ALA A 12 1.16 -14.03 -20.78
N SER A 13 1.28 -13.10 -19.82
CA SER A 13 1.26 -13.40 -18.40
C SER A 13 -0.08 -14.01 -17.95
N THR A 14 -1.20 -13.61 -18.58
CA THR A 14 -2.52 -14.18 -18.26
C THR A 14 -2.70 -15.66 -18.63
N ALA A 15 -1.81 -16.21 -19.46
CA ALA A 15 -1.82 -17.62 -19.83
C ALA A 15 -1.11 -18.52 -18.79
N VAL A 16 -0.52 -17.94 -17.74
CA VAL A 16 0.10 -18.68 -16.64
C VAL A 16 -0.93 -18.93 -15.55
N ASP A 17 -1.06 -20.16 -15.07
CA ASP A 17 -2.09 -20.59 -14.10
C ASP A 17 -2.17 -19.66 -12.87
N THR A 18 -1.03 -19.33 -12.25
CA THR A 18 -0.98 -18.40 -11.10
C THR A 18 -1.54 -17.01 -11.41
N CYS A 19 -1.47 -16.59 -12.67
CA CYS A 19 -1.99 -15.31 -13.13
C CYS A 19 -3.45 -15.38 -13.60
N ALA A 20 -3.95 -16.57 -13.92
CA ALA A 20 -5.38 -16.77 -14.18
C ALA A 20 -6.19 -16.56 -12.90
N ASP A 21 -5.72 -17.09 -11.76
CA ASP A 21 -6.34 -16.88 -10.44
C ASP A 21 -6.33 -15.38 -10.06
N ALA A 22 -5.26 -14.66 -10.41
CA ALA A 22 -5.18 -13.21 -10.22
C ALA A 22 -6.25 -12.44 -11.01
N LEU A 23 -6.72 -12.97 -12.16
CA LEU A 23 -7.82 -12.39 -12.92
C LEU A 23 -9.17 -12.62 -12.28
N GLU A 24 -9.33 -13.66 -11.46
CA GLU A 24 -10.57 -13.87 -10.70
C GLU A 24 -10.80 -12.74 -9.69
N MET A 25 -9.75 -12.06 -9.23
CA MET A 25 -9.87 -10.85 -8.42
C MET A 25 -10.67 -9.74 -9.13
N LEU A 26 -10.63 -9.68 -10.46
CA LEU A 26 -11.43 -8.74 -11.26
C LEU A 26 -12.93 -9.10 -11.28
N ASN A 27 -13.30 -10.27 -10.78
CA ASN A 27 -14.70 -10.70 -10.64
C ASN A 27 -15.29 -10.39 -9.26
N VAL A 28 -14.47 -9.94 -8.30
CA VAL A 28 -14.97 -9.51 -7.00
C VAL A 28 -15.76 -8.21 -7.16
N PRO A 29 -17.01 -8.12 -6.67
CA PRO A 29 -17.85 -6.92 -6.83
C PRO A 29 -17.17 -5.63 -6.37
N LEU A 30 -16.52 -5.64 -5.21
CA LEU A 30 -15.76 -4.49 -4.71
C LEU A 30 -14.64 -4.05 -5.67
N VAL A 31 -13.90 -5.01 -6.23
CA VAL A 31 -12.82 -4.73 -7.18
C VAL A 31 -13.40 -4.14 -8.47
N GLN A 32 -14.51 -4.69 -8.99
CA GLN A 32 -15.19 -4.13 -10.17
C GLN A 32 -15.69 -2.71 -9.92
N TYR A 33 -16.27 -2.46 -8.75
CA TYR A 33 -16.76 -1.16 -8.33
C TYR A 33 -15.63 -0.13 -8.29
N ALA A 34 -14.51 -0.48 -7.66
CA ALA A 34 -13.32 0.35 -7.60
C ALA A 34 -12.72 0.64 -8.99
N LEU A 35 -12.65 -0.38 -9.84
CA LEU A 35 -12.15 -0.26 -11.22
C LEU A 35 -13.04 0.65 -12.08
N GLY A 36 -14.37 0.54 -11.92
CA GLY A 36 -15.35 1.39 -12.59
C GLY A 36 -15.16 2.85 -12.21
N ASN A 37 -15.18 3.15 -10.91
CA ASN A 37 -15.06 4.51 -10.39
C ASN A 37 -13.70 5.13 -10.72
N LEU A 38 -12.60 4.38 -10.62
CA LEU A 38 -11.29 4.89 -11.01
C LEU A 38 -11.22 5.17 -12.52
N SER A 39 -11.79 4.28 -13.35
CA SER A 39 -11.85 4.51 -14.80
C SER A 39 -12.62 5.78 -15.13
N GLU A 40 -13.69 6.09 -14.42
CA GLU A 40 -14.46 7.32 -14.57
C GLU A 40 -13.66 8.55 -14.11
N SER A 41 -12.97 8.45 -12.97
CA SER A 41 -12.10 9.51 -12.45
C SER A 41 -10.94 9.85 -13.40
N LEU A 42 -10.27 8.83 -13.95
CA LEU A 42 -9.17 9.02 -14.91
C LEU A 42 -9.64 9.55 -16.27
N SER A 43 -10.91 9.33 -16.64
CA SER A 43 -11.47 9.74 -17.93
C SER A 43 -12.10 11.12 -17.91
N SER A 44 -12.23 11.75 -16.73
CA SER A 44 -12.98 13.00 -16.59
C SER A 44 -12.27 13.99 -15.67
N SER A 45 -11.90 15.14 -16.23
CA SER A 45 -11.19 16.21 -15.49
C SER A 45 -12.05 16.93 -14.44
N ASP A 46 -13.39 16.75 -14.46
CA ASP A 46 -14.34 17.45 -13.59
C ASP A 46 -15.24 16.51 -12.74
N SER A 47 -15.19 15.19 -12.93
CA SER A 47 -16.04 14.21 -12.20
C SER A 47 -15.26 13.18 -11.36
N GLY A 48 -13.94 13.39 -11.18
CA GLY A 48 -13.12 12.59 -10.27
C GLY A 48 -13.62 12.64 -8.82
N ASP A 49 -14.15 13.78 -8.39
CA ASP A 49 -14.63 14.00 -7.02
C ASP A 49 -15.85 13.13 -6.66
N SER A 50 -16.79 12.95 -7.60
CA SER A 50 -17.96 12.09 -7.39
C SER A 50 -17.63 10.60 -7.40
N ALA A 51 -16.66 10.20 -8.23
CA ALA A 51 -16.25 8.80 -8.33
C ALA A 51 -15.44 8.33 -7.12
N ILE A 52 -14.56 9.19 -6.58
CA ILE A 52 -13.83 8.92 -5.33
C ILE A 52 -14.80 8.88 -4.15
N ALA A 53 -15.74 9.84 -4.05
CA ALA A 53 -16.74 9.84 -2.98
C ALA A 53 -17.60 8.56 -3.00
N ALA A 54 -18.07 8.16 -4.19
CA ALA A 54 -18.82 6.91 -4.37
C ALA A 54 -18.00 5.68 -4.02
N PHE A 55 -16.72 5.63 -4.43
CA PHE A 55 -15.81 4.55 -4.05
C PHE A 55 -15.72 4.38 -2.53
N ILE A 56 -15.53 5.48 -1.79
CA ILE A 56 -15.40 5.43 -0.33
C ILE A 56 -16.74 5.09 0.34
N GLU A 57 -17.88 5.58 -0.17
CA GLU A 57 -19.20 5.16 0.31
C GLU A 57 -19.40 3.64 0.12
N GLY A 58 -18.96 3.10 -1.02
CA GLY A 58 -19.00 1.67 -1.30
C GLY A 58 -18.14 0.82 -0.36
N LEU A 59 -17.03 1.36 0.16
CA LEU A 59 -16.18 0.66 1.14
C LEU A 59 -16.93 0.36 2.44
N GLY A 60 -17.87 1.21 2.85
CA GLY A 60 -18.70 0.98 4.04
C GLY A 60 -19.70 -0.17 3.89
N LEU A 61 -19.96 -0.62 2.65
CA LEU A 61 -20.89 -1.71 2.35
C LEU A 61 -20.20 -3.07 2.25
N VAL A 62 -18.88 -3.11 2.37
CA VAL A 62 -18.07 -4.32 2.20
C VAL A 62 -18.24 -5.22 3.42
N ASP A 63 -18.69 -6.45 3.18
CA ASP A 63 -18.78 -7.46 4.23
C ASP A 63 -17.47 -8.25 4.40
N GLU A 64 -17.35 -8.94 5.54
CA GLU A 64 -16.16 -9.72 5.86
C GLU A 64 -15.88 -10.83 4.83
N GLY A 65 -16.92 -11.42 4.24
CA GLY A 65 -16.80 -12.46 3.23
C GLY A 65 -16.21 -11.94 1.92
N GLU A 66 -16.55 -10.71 1.52
CA GLU A 66 -15.90 -10.04 0.38
C GLU A 66 -14.41 -9.78 0.66
N VAL A 67 -14.05 -9.31 1.86
CA VAL A 67 -12.65 -9.11 2.25
C VAL A 67 -11.88 -10.44 2.27
N GLU A 68 -12.48 -11.51 2.81
CA GLU A 68 -11.90 -12.86 2.81
C GLU A 68 -11.62 -13.34 1.38
N GLN A 69 -12.58 -13.15 0.47
CA GLN A 69 -12.43 -13.53 -0.93
C GLN A 69 -11.30 -12.75 -1.61
N ILE A 70 -11.22 -11.43 -1.40
CA ILE A 70 -10.13 -10.60 -1.92
C ILE A 70 -8.80 -11.11 -1.37
N CYS A 71 -8.74 -11.43 -0.09
CA CYS A 71 -7.51 -11.87 0.55
C CYS A 71 -7.01 -13.20 0.04
N SER A 72 -7.88 -14.19 -0.17
CA SER A 72 -7.47 -15.44 -0.80
C SER A 72 -6.95 -15.20 -2.22
N LEU A 73 -7.68 -14.43 -3.05
CA LEU A 73 -7.24 -14.14 -4.41
C LEU A 73 -5.94 -13.32 -4.47
N TYR A 74 -5.75 -12.40 -3.52
CA TYR A 74 -4.56 -11.57 -3.44
C TYR A 74 -3.33 -12.39 -3.02
N VAL A 75 -3.44 -13.16 -1.93
CA VAL A 75 -2.34 -13.94 -1.36
C VAL A 75 -2.00 -15.15 -2.22
N ASP A 76 -3.01 -15.87 -2.71
CA ASP A 76 -2.82 -17.14 -3.41
C ASP A 76 -2.68 -16.97 -4.94
N GLY A 77 -3.29 -15.94 -5.52
CA GLY A 77 -3.26 -15.68 -6.96
C GLY A 77 -2.35 -14.50 -7.33
N PHE A 78 -2.74 -13.29 -6.94
CA PHE A 78 -2.11 -12.05 -7.40
C PHE A 78 -0.63 -11.94 -7.03
N VAL A 79 -0.27 -12.11 -5.75
CA VAL A 79 1.13 -11.96 -5.30
C VAL A 79 2.05 -13.02 -5.94
N PRO A 80 1.66 -14.31 -6.03
CA PRO A 80 2.43 -15.31 -6.79
C PRO A 80 2.58 -14.97 -8.27
N CYS A 81 1.53 -14.50 -8.95
CA CYS A 81 1.58 -14.03 -10.33
C CYS A 81 2.53 -12.84 -10.50
N LEU A 82 2.39 -11.84 -9.62
CA LEU A 82 3.19 -10.63 -9.60
C LEU A 82 4.68 -10.98 -9.55
N ARG A 83 5.06 -11.86 -8.63
CA ARG A 83 6.45 -12.26 -8.40
C ARG A 83 7.00 -13.18 -9.49
N SER A 84 6.23 -14.18 -9.91
CA SER A 84 6.74 -15.23 -10.81
C SER A 84 6.68 -14.84 -12.29
N GLN A 85 5.78 -13.93 -12.68
CA GLN A 85 5.56 -13.58 -14.09
C GLN A 85 5.64 -12.08 -14.35
N LEU A 86 4.81 -11.26 -13.69
CA LEU A 86 4.66 -9.86 -14.06
C LEU A 86 5.94 -9.06 -13.82
N LEU A 87 6.51 -9.13 -12.62
CA LEU A 87 7.73 -8.39 -12.27
C LEU A 87 8.96 -8.86 -13.07
N PRO A 88 9.22 -10.17 -13.25
CA PRO A 88 10.29 -10.63 -14.14
C PRO A 88 10.12 -10.19 -15.60
N SER A 89 8.89 -10.24 -16.11
CA SER A 89 8.62 -9.82 -17.49
C SER A 89 8.78 -8.32 -17.67
N LEU A 90 8.33 -7.51 -16.69
CA LEU A 90 8.58 -6.07 -16.66
C LEU A 90 10.07 -5.74 -16.51
N ALA A 91 10.82 -6.50 -15.73
CA ALA A 91 12.27 -6.35 -15.64
C ALA A 91 12.94 -6.60 -17.00
N THR A 92 12.52 -7.65 -17.71
CA THR A 92 13.03 -7.99 -19.04
C THR A 92 12.69 -6.91 -20.08
N LEU A 93 11.47 -6.38 -20.07
CA LEU A 93 11.10 -5.26 -20.94
C LEU A 93 11.92 -4.01 -20.64
N ARG A 94 12.16 -3.72 -19.35
CA ARG A 94 12.96 -2.55 -18.95
C ARG A 94 14.42 -2.69 -19.39
N SER A 95 15.02 -3.86 -19.22
CA SER A 95 16.42 -4.11 -19.60
C SER A 95 16.63 -4.10 -21.12
N THR A 96 15.61 -4.48 -21.90
CA THR A 96 15.67 -4.49 -23.37
C THR A 96 15.24 -3.18 -24.01
N SER A 97 14.56 -2.30 -23.25
CA SER A 97 14.19 -0.98 -23.75
C SER A 97 15.41 -0.06 -23.86
N ALA A 98 15.71 0.41 -25.07
CA ALA A 98 16.80 1.32 -25.34
C ALA A 98 16.52 2.71 -24.72
N GLY A 99 17.05 2.99 -23.53
CA GLY A 99 16.97 4.32 -22.93
C GLY A 99 17.58 4.41 -21.53
N GLY A 100 18.37 5.45 -21.27
CA GLY A 100 19.02 5.67 -19.96
C GLY A 100 18.05 5.90 -18.80
N CYS A 101 16.79 6.25 -19.05
CA CYS A 101 15.78 6.52 -18.02
C CYS A 101 15.44 5.28 -17.17
N CYS A 102 15.36 4.08 -17.76
CA CYS A 102 15.05 2.86 -17.00
C CYS A 102 16.21 2.43 -16.11
N ALA A 103 17.46 2.60 -16.58
CA ALA A 103 18.65 2.36 -15.80
C ALA A 103 18.82 3.40 -14.66
N ALA A 104 18.50 4.67 -14.94
CA ALA A 104 18.49 5.71 -13.92
C ALA A 104 17.45 5.42 -12.83
N TRP A 105 16.23 5.03 -13.22
CA TRP A 105 15.18 4.65 -12.27
C TRP A 105 15.57 3.44 -11.41
N GLU A 106 16.20 2.42 -12.00
CA GLU A 106 16.70 1.27 -11.23
C GLU A 106 17.80 1.69 -10.24
N THR A 107 18.72 2.57 -10.67
CA THR A 107 19.78 3.10 -9.81
C THR A 107 19.21 3.92 -8.65
N GLU A 108 18.21 4.75 -8.94
CA GLU A 108 17.52 5.57 -7.95
C GLU A 108 16.77 4.69 -6.94
N SER A 109 16.04 3.67 -7.41
CA SER A 109 15.39 2.66 -6.54
C SER A 109 16.36 2.02 -5.57
N VAL A 110 17.53 1.59 -6.07
CA VAL A 110 18.58 1.01 -5.23
C VAL A 110 19.09 2.04 -4.21
N SER A 111 19.35 3.27 -4.63
CA SER A 111 19.89 4.31 -3.76
C SER A 111 18.93 4.77 -2.66
N LEU A 112 17.62 4.80 -2.94
CA LEU A 112 16.60 5.30 -2.02
C LEU A 112 15.97 4.17 -1.19
N PHE A 113 15.84 2.97 -1.74
CA PHE A 113 15.10 1.89 -1.10
C PHE A 113 15.98 0.71 -0.70
N ASP A 114 17.23 0.58 -1.16
CA ASP A 114 18.03 -0.67 -1.06
C ASP A 114 17.30 -1.89 -1.66
N TYR A 115 16.46 -1.64 -2.66
CA TYR A 115 15.75 -2.68 -3.41
C TYR A 115 15.92 -2.43 -4.92
N THR A 116 15.98 -3.52 -5.68
CA THR A 116 15.64 -3.46 -7.10
C THR A 116 14.18 -3.06 -7.23
N ILE A 117 13.76 -2.53 -8.38
CA ILE A 117 12.37 -2.13 -8.59
C ILE A 117 11.43 -3.34 -8.38
N THR A 118 11.83 -4.53 -8.82
CA THR A 118 11.05 -5.76 -8.60
C THR A 118 11.00 -6.16 -7.12
N GLY A 119 12.12 -6.02 -6.40
CA GLY A 119 12.18 -6.27 -4.95
C GLY A 119 11.30 -5.30 -4.17
N GLN A 120 11.31 -4.02 -4.54
CA GLN A 120 10.51 -2.98 -3.92
C GLN A 120 9.02 -3.27 -4.07
N TYR A 121 8.53 -3.50 -5.30
CA TYR A 121 7.12 -3.80 -5.55
C TYR A 121 6.68 -5.10 -4.89
N SER A 122 7.56 -6.11 -4.85
CA SER A 122 7.27 -7.36 -4.13
C SER A 122 7.12 -7.11 -2.61
N LYS A 123 7.99 -6.29 -2.02
CA LYS A 123 7.93 -5.96 -0.59
C LYS A 123 6.71 -5.13 -0.24
N MET A 124 6.38 -4.14 -1.07
CA MET A 124 5.15 -3.38 -0.94
C MET A 124 3.93 -4.30 -1.01
N ALA A 125 3.88 -5.22 -1.98
CA ALA A 125 2.76 -6.15 -2.10
C ALA A 125 2.59 -7.05 -0.86
N GLN A 126 3.69 -7.53 -0.25
CA GLN A 126 3.62 -8.28 1.00
C GLN A 126 3.07 -7.42 2.14
N LEU A 127 3.63 -6.23 2.32
CA LEU A 127 3.23 -5.35 3.41
C LEU A 127 1.76 -4.91 3.27
N LEU A 128 1.30 -4.64 2.06
CA LEU A 128 -0.10 -4.34 1.77
C LEU A 128 -1.01 -5.54 2.08
N GLY A 129 -0.57 -6.74 1.73
CA GLY A 129 -1.29 -7.95 2.09
C GLY A 129 -1.29 -8.20 3.59
N ASP A 130 -0.24 -7.85 4.33
CA ASP A 130 -0.26 -7.89 5.80
C ASP A 130 -1.33 -6.96 6.36
N VAL A 131 -1.47 -5.74 5.83
CA VAL A 131 -2.49 -4.78 6.31
C VAL A 131 -3.90 -5.29 6.06
N PHE A 132 -4.17 -5.75 4.84
CA PHE A 132 -5.52 -6.11 4.45
C PHE A 132 -5.90 -7.53 4.89
N CYS A 133 -4.95 -8.45 4.84
CA CYS A 133 -5.19 -9.89 4.95
C CYS A 133 -4.64 -10.55 6.20
N ALA A 134 -4.00 -9.81 7.11
CA ALA A 134 -3.77 -10.31 8.46
C ALA A 134 -5.10 -10.73 9.11
N THR A 135 -5.01 -11.74 9.97
CA THR A 135 -6.17 -12.32 10.65
C THR A 135 -6.19 -11.87 12.10
N GLN A 136 -7.22 -11.11 12.47
CA GLN A 136 -7.50 -10.73 13.85
C GLN A 136 -8.27 -11.83 14.56
N THR A 137 -7.91 -12.12 15.82
CA THR A 137 -8.66 -13.05 16.67
C THR A 137 -8.68 -12.56 18.13
N PRO A 138 -9.85 -12.51 18.80
CA PRO A 138 -11.17 -12.77 18.23
C PRO A 138 -11.64 -11.65 17.29
N ALA A 139 -12.64 -11.93 16.46
CA ALA A 139 -13.40 -10.96 15.68
C ALA A 139 -14.23 -10.04 16.59
N PHE A 140 -14.90 -9.04 16.02
CA PHE A 140 -15.76 -8.13 16.79
C PHE A 140 -16.91 -8.84 17.52
N ASN A 141 -17.36 -9.99 17.02
CA ASN A 141 -18.36 -10.83 17.69
C ASN A 141 -17.81 -11.62 18.90
N GLY A 142 -16.50 -11.53 19.17
CA GLY A 142 -15.82 -12.15 20.32
C GLY A 142 -15.52 -13.65 20.18
N THR A 143 -15.87 -14.31 19.07
CA THR A 143 -15.77 -15.78 18.96
C THR A 143 -15.15 -16.32 17.67
N SER A 144 -15.24 -15.61 16.54
CA SER A 144 -14.61 -16.00 15.27
C SER A 144 -13.27 -15.28 15.05
N SER A 145 -12.67 -15.45 13.88
CA SER A 145 -11.59 -14.62 13.36
C SER A 145 -12.16 -13.67 12.31
N GLN A 146 -11.47 -12.57 12.01
CA GLN A 146 -11.79 -11.68 10.89
C GLN A 146 -10.54 -11.11 10.23
N ARG A 147 -10.65 -10.63 9.00
CA ARG A 147 -9.54 -9.97 8.31
C ARG A 147 -9.33 -8.54 8.79
N CYS A 148 -8.08 -8.09 8.80
CA CYS A 148 -7.74 -6.74 9.21
C CYS A 148 -8.26 -5.67 8.26
N GLY A 149 -8.39 -5.97 6.97
CA GLY A 149 -9.08 -5.10 6.01
C GLY A 149 -10.51 -4.78 6.44
N TYR A 150 -11.27 -5.80 6.84
CA TYR A 150 -12.63 -5.62 7.38
C TYR A 150 -12.60 -4.83 8.70
N THR A 151 -11.62 -5.12 9.57
CA THR A 151 -11.43 -4.37 10.83
C THR A 151 -11.24 -2.88 10.57
N PHE A 152 -10.36 -2.50 9.64
CA PHE A 152 -10.11 -1.10 9.29
C PHE A 152 -11.34 -0.42 8.67
N LEU A 153 -12.05 -1.10 7.78
CA LEU A 153 -13.30 -0.61 7.19
C LEU A 153 -14.38 -0.32 8.24
N GLN A 154 -14.50 -1.20 9.23
CA GLN A 154 -15.51 -1.07 10.27
C GLN A 154 -15.11 -0.08 11.37
N SER A 155 -13.82 -0.02 11.75
CA SER A 155 -13.33 1.00 12.69
C SER A 155 -13.41 2.41 12.10
N SER A 156 -13.33 2.53 10.78
CA SER A 156 -13.56 3.78 10.05
C SER A 156 -15.03 3.96 9.61
N GLY A 157 -15.93 3.01 9.93
CA GLY A 157 -17.28 2.94 9.36
C GLY A 157 -18.18 4.14 9.65
N GLU A 158 -17.96 4.87 10.76
CA GLU A 158 -18.64 6.16 10.98
C GLU A 158 -18.14 7.23 10.00
N LEU A 159 -16.85 7.23 9.66
CA LEU A 159 -16.23 8.14 8.69
C LEU A 159 -16.67 7.83 7.25
N ALA A 160 -17.04 6.59 6.94
CA ALA A 160 -17.57 6.23 5.62
C ALA A 160 -18.87 6.98 5.25
N ASN A 161 -19.63 7.47 6.23
CA ASN A 161 -20.82 8.30 6.01
C ASN A 161 -20.58 9.81 6.17
N THR A 162 -19.33 10.23 6.37
CA THR A 162 -18.93 11.64 6.55
C THR A 162 -18.39 12.25 5.26
N SER A 163 -18.17 13.57 5.28
CA SER A 163 -17.60 14.25 4.12
C SER A 163 -16.14 13.83 3.88
N SER A 164 -15.64 13.98 2.65
CA SER A 164 -14.23 13.73 2.35
C SER A 164 -13.27 14.58 3.20
N ALA A 165 -13.71 15.75 3.67
CA ALA A 165 -12.95 16.61 4.58
C ALA A 165 -12.86 16.00 6.00
N ASP A 166 -13.94 15.42 6.51
CA ASP A 166 -13.95 14.73 7.82
C ASP A 166 -13.03 13.51 7.82
N ARG A 167 -12.98 12.77 6.69
CA ARG A 167 -12.04 11.66 6.50
C ARG A 167 -10.59 12.13 6.46
N ALA A 168 -10.30 13.20 5.73
CA ALA A 168 -8.97 13.79 5.71
C ALA A 168 -8.55 14.32 7.10
N ALA A 169 -9.50 14.79 7.92
CA ALA A 169 -9.25 15.17 9.30
C ALA A 169 -8.97 13.95 10.20
N ALA A 170 -9.67 12.82 10.00
CA ALA A 170 -9.37 11.58 10.72
C ALA A 170 -7.97 11.03 10.39
N LEU A 171 -7.57 11.04 9.12
CA LEU A 171 -6.20 10.72 8.71
C LEU A 171 -5.17 11.61 9.42
N LEU A 172 -5.48 12.90 9.57
CA LEU A 172 -4.63 13.83 10.28
C LEU A 172 -4.51 13.50 11.77
N ASP A 173 -5.60 13.08 12.41
CA ASP A 173 -5.60 12.62 13.80
C ASP A 173 -4.79 11.33 13.98
N ASP A 174 -4.75 10.46 12.98
CA ASP A 174 -3.91 9.25 12.95
C ASP A 174 -2.41 9.58 12.84
N LEU A 175 -2.07 10.61 12.07
CA LEU A 175 -0.71 11.13 11.96
C LEU A 175 -0.30 12.03 13.12
N ARG A 176 -1.16 12.26 14.11
CA ARG A 176 -0.86 13.08 15.29
C ARG A 176 -0.60 12.24 16.54
N VAL A 177 -0.37 10.94 16.40
CA VAL A 177 -0.31 10.03 17.56
C VAL A 177 1.14 9.71 17.88
N PRO A 178 1.65 10.03 19.08
CA PRO A 178 2.99 9.63 19.49
C PRO A 178 3.15 8.10 19.56
N THR A 179 4.36 7.60 19.31
CA THR A 179 4.66 6.16 19.32
C THR A 179 4.26 5.45 20.62
N ASP A 180 4.47 6.10 21.77
CA ASP A 180 4.12 5.57 23.10
C ASP A 180 2.61 5.58 23.39
N GLN A 181 1.84 6.34 22.62
CA GLN A 181 0.38 6.47 22.72
C GLN A 181 -0.35 5.58 21.71
N ALA A 182 0.36 5.03 20.72
CA ALA A 182 -0.22 4.25 19.63
C ALA A 182 -0.93 2.97 20.10
N CYS A 183 -0.45 2.29 21.15
CA CYS A 183 -1.17 1.14 21.71
C CYS A 183 -2.55 1.53 22.27
N LEU A 184 -2.62 2.67 22.98
CA LEU A 184 -3.86 3.15 23.58
C LEU A 184 -4.88 3.50 22.48
N LYS A 185 -4.44 4.23 21.46
CA LYS A 185 -5.28 4.55 20.30
C LYS A 185 -5.78 3.30 19.59
N ALA A 186 -4.92 2.31 19.36
CA ALA A 186 -5.30 1.07 18.70
C ALA A 186 -6.40 0.31 19.46
N GLU A 187 -6.32 0.29 20.79
CA GLU A 187 -7.35 -0.29 21.66
C GLU A 187 -8.60 0.58 21.83
N GLY A 188 -8.56 1.83 21.33
CA GLY A 188 -9.62 2.83 21.52
C GLY A 188 -9.67 3.39 22.94
N GLU A 189 -8.56 3.32 23.68
CA GLU A 189 -8.41 3.94 24.98
C GLU A 189 -8.13 5.45 24.84
N ALA A 190 -8.32 6.20 25.93
CA ALA A 190 -7.95 7.61 25.96
C ALA A 190 -6.43 7.76 25.83
N TYR A 191 -5.98 8.72 25.01
CA TYR A 191 -4.56 8.95 24.74
C TYR A 191 -4.26 10.44 24.65
N THR A 192 -2.98 10.80 24.61
CA THR A 192 -2.53 12.19 24.37
C THR A 192 -1.97 12.30 22.96
N ASP A 193 -2.42 13.28 22.17
CA ASP A 193 -1.86 13.51 20.84
C ASP A 193 -0.49 14.24 20.90
N SER A 194 0.14 14.41 19.75
CA SER A 194 1.45 15.06 19.59
C SER A 194 1.43 16.56 19.92
N ASP A 195 0.25 17.18 19.91
CA ASP A 195 0.04 18.58 20.32
C ASP A 195 -0.22 18.70 21.84
N GLY A 196 -0.31 17.57 22.56
CA GLY A 196 -0.58 17.51 23.99
C GLY A 196 -2.06 17.55 24.36
N ASN A 197 -2.97 17.42 23.39
CA ASN A 197 -4.40 17.36 23.64
C ASN A 197 -4.82 15.98 24.14
N ALA A 198 -5.75 15.95 25.09
CA ALA A 198 -6.34 14.70 25.58
C ALA A 198 -7.45 14.25 24.63
N MET A 199 -7.26 13.06 24.06
CA MET A 199 -8.23 12.40 23.18
C MET A 199 -9.07 11.43 24.00
N ALA A 200 -10.39 11.48 23.81
CA ALA A 200 -11.31 10.60 24.53
C ALA A 200 -11.21 9.15 24.04
N ALA A 201 -11.51 8.22 24.94
CA ALA A 201 -11.69 6.82 24.56
C ALA A 201 -12.86 6.67 23.59
N VAL A 202 -12.73 5.70 22.69
CA VAL A 202 -13.78 5.28 21.76
C VAL A 202 -15.00 4.80 22.56
N ALA A 203 -16.20 5.12 22.07
CA ALA A 203 -17.42 4.81 22.79
C ALA A 203 -17.65 3.29 22.94
N SER A 204 -18.23 2.89 24.07
CA SER A 204 -18.62 1.50 24.34
C SER A 204 -19.47 0.93 23.19
N GLY A 205 -18.94 -0.08 22.49
CA GLY A 205 -19.63 -0.76 21.38
C GLY A 205 -19.16 -0.35 19.98
N GLN A 206 -18.26 0.64 19.86
CA GLN A 206 -17.60 0.94 18.60
C GLN A 206 -16.40 0.01 18.34
N TYR A 207 -16.08 -0.18 17.07
CA TYR A 207 -15.03 -1.06 16.61
C TYR A 207 -13.65 -0.38 16.68
N THR A 208 -12.66 -1.10 17.21
CA THR A 208 -11.27 -0.60 17.30
C THR A 208 -10.32 -1.50 16.52
N ALA A 209 -9.24 -0.93 15.99
CA ALA A 209 -8.29 -1.66 15.15
C ALA A 209 -7.54 -2.75 15.94
N SER A 210 -7.23 -2.51 17.22
CA SER A 210 -6.52 -3.44 18.10
C SER A 210 -5.27 -4.00 17.39
N GLY A 211 -4.94 -5.28 17.49
CA GLY A 211 -3.75 -5.88 16.91
C GLY A 211 -3.59 -5.77 15.39
N CYS A 212 -4.63 -5.38 14.63
CA CYS A 212 -4.47 -5.13 13.20
C CYS A 212 -3.48 -4.00 12.89
N VAL A 213 -3.27 -3.07 13.83
CA VAL A 213 -2.29 -2.01 13.67
C VAL A 213 -0.85 -2.51 13.61
N ALA A 214 -0.58 -3.77 14.01
CA ALA A 214 0.75 -4.38 13.90
C ALA A 214 1.25 -4.44 12.45
N ALA A 215 0.35 -4.61 11.47
CA ALA A 215 0.72 -4.55 10.06
C ALA A 215 1.12 -3.14 9.62
N LEU A 216 0.46 -2.12 10.15
CA LEU A 216 0.76 -0.70 9.89
C LEU A 216 2.10 -0.30 10.52
N ASP A 217 2.33 -0.73 11.77
CA ASP A 217 3.60 -0.58 12.47
C ASP A 217 4.77 -1.20 11.69
N ARG A 218 4.56 -2.38 11.09
CA ARG A 218 5.55 -3.06 10.26
C ARG A 218 5.88 -2.28 9.00
N ILE A 219 4.87 -1.67 8.34
CA ILE A 219 5.09 -0.78 7.19
C ILE A 219 5.93 0.42 7.60
N ALA A 220 5.51 1.15 8.63
CA ALA A 220 6.21 2.33 9.10
C ALA A 220 7.66 2.01 9.50
N THR A 221 7.85 0.90 10.22
CA THR A 221 9.18 0.41 10.61
C THR A 221 10.04 0.03 9.41
N TRP A 222 9.46 -0.57 8.37
CA TRP A 222 10.16 -0.87 7.13
C TRP A 222 10.58 0.41 6.40
N ILE A 223 9.68 1.40 6.25
CA ILE A 223 9.97 2.68 5.59
C ILE A 223 11.10 3.42 6.30
N ASN A 224 11.05 3.52 7.63
CA ASN A 224 12.10 4.13 8.44
C ASN A 224 13.46 3.40 8.30
N GLY A 225 13.47 2.12 7.92
CA GLY A 225 14.67 1.36 7.67
C GLY A 225 15.28 1.55 6.27
N LEU A 226 14.65 2.33 5.39
CA LEU A 226 15.11 2.56 4.01
C LEU A 226 16.12 3.72 3.96
N PRO A 227 17.08 3.70 3.01
CA PRO A 227 18.01 4.80 2.79
C PRO A 227 17.33 6.17 2.57
N LEU A 228 16.13 6.20 1.97
CA LEU A 228 15.37 7.43 1.75
C LEU A 228 15.00 8.16 3.04
N ALA A 229 14.84 7.41 4.14
CA ALA A 229 14.51 7.95 5.45
C ALA A 229 15.76 8.47 6.18
N ASP A 230 16.97 8.21 5.67
CA ASP A 230 18.18 8.77 6.24
C ASP A 230 18.42 10.21 5.74
N ASN A 231 18.65 11.09 6.73
CA ASN A 231 18.73 12.56 6.76
C ASN A 231 19.60 13.29 5.71
N SER A 232 20.09 12.60 4.68
CA SER A 232 20.87 13.14 3.57
C SER A 232 20.05 13.41 2.31
N SER A 233 18.80 12.94 2.30
CA SER A 233 17.91 13.01 1.16
C SER A 233 16.97 14.21 1.38
N GLU A 234 17.37 15.39 0.90
CA GLU A 234 16.43 16.50 0.61
C GLU A 234 15.44 16.12 -0.52
N SER A 235 15.30 14.82 -0.84
CA SER A 235 14.70 14.27 -2.05
C SER A 235 13.29 14.80 -2.30
N TYR A 236 12.63 15.30 -1.26
CA TYR A 236 11.31 15.92 -1.33
C TYR A 236 11.13 17.14 -0.41
N GLY A 237 12.23 17.70 0.14
CA GLY A 237 12.17 18.84 1.07
C GLY A 237 11.59 18.53 2.47
N VAL A 238 11.36 17.26 2.81
CA VAL A 238 10.79 16.81 4.09
C VAL A 238 11.80 16.02 4.91
N ASP A 239 11.91 16.32 6.20
CA ASP A 239 12.70 15.55 7.16
C ASP A 239 11.97 14.24 7.53
N LEU A 240 12.04 13.26 6.63
CA LEU A 240 11.43 11.94 6.83
C LEU A 240 11.97 11.23 8.07
N LYS A 241 13.23 11.47 8.45
CA LYS A 241 13.81 10.89 9.66
C LYS A 241 13.11 11.39 10.92
N SER A 242 12.79 12.67 10.94
CA SER A 242 12.06 13.28 12.05
C SER A 242 10.59 12.88 12.06
N LEU A 243 9.99 12.50 10.94
CA LEU A 243 8.61 11.97 10.89
C LEU A 243 8.45 10.68 11.72
N PHE A 244 9.51 9.89 11.85
CA PHE A 244 9.52 8.67 12.65
C PHE A 244 10.21 8.84 14.01
N GLY A 245 10.81 10.02 14.28
CA GLY A 245 11.59 10.23 15.48
C GLY A 245 10.70 10.33 16.73
N ALA A 246 11.06 9.62 17.81
CA ALA A 246 10.41 9.84 19.10
C ALA A 246 10.55 11.31 19.51
N ASP A 247 9.44 11.93 19.92
CA ASP A 247 9.35 13.36 20.31
C ASP A 247 9.72 14.36 19.21
N LYS A 248 9.68 13.92 17.95
CA LYS A 248 9.90 14.78 16.81
C LYS A 248 8.61 14.97 16.03
N CYS A 249 8.56 16.11 15.38
CA CYS A 249 7.38 16.61 14.72
C CYS A 249 7.81 17.15 13.37
N VAL A 250 7.14 16.72 12.31
CA VAL A 250 7.27 17.33 10.99
C VAL A 250 6.07 18.24 10.77
N SER A 251 6.32 19.46 10.29
CA SER A 251 5.23 20.36 9.98
C SER A 251 4.39 19.78 8.86
N GLY A 252 3.08 19.68 9.06
CA GLY A 252 2.20 19.24 7.98
C GLY A 252 2.21 20.20 6.78
N ALA A 253 2.67 21.45 6.93
CA ALA A 253 2.92 22.35 5.79
C ALA A 253 4.03 21.85 4.85
N ASP A 254 5.02 21.12 5.38
CA ASP A 254 6.12 20.54 4.59
C ASP A 254 5.66 19.25 3.89
N VAL A 255 4.76 18.49 4.51
CA VAL A 255 4.26 17.20 3.99
C VAL A 255 3.09 17.38 3.03
N PHE A 256 2.21 18.35 3.27
CA PHE A 256 0.99 18.55 2.48
C PHE A 256 1.24 18.67 0.97
N PRO A 257 2.27 19.40 0.49
CA PRO A 257 2.57 19.48 -0.93
C PRO A 257 2.87 18.12 -1.60
N LEU A 258 3.34 17.13 -0.83
CA LEU A 258 3.63 15.78 -1.31
C LEU A 258 2.38 14.92 -1.43
N ILE A 259 1.38 15.18 -0.58
CA ILE A 259 0.17 14.36 -0.50
C ILE A 259 -1.07 14.99 -1.16
N GLN A 260 -1.06 16.31 -1.41
CA GLN A 260 -2.21 17.03 -1.98
C GLN A 260 -2.67 16.47 -3.33
N GLY A 261 -1.76 15.87 -4.11
CA GLY A 261 -2.10 15.25 -5.40
C GLY A 261 -2.94 13.99 -5.28
N PHE A 262 -3.06 13.42 -4.08
CA PHE A 262 -3.93 12.28 -3.80
C PHE A 262 -5.31 12.70 -3.27
N LEU A 263 -5.50 13.98 -2.96
CA LEU A 263 -6.75 14.50 -2.45
C LEU A 263 -7.63 15.03 -3.61
N PRO A 264 -8.95 14.82 -3.55
CA PRO A 264 -9.90 15.49 -4.44
C PRO A 264 -9.73 17.02 -4.39
N SER A 265 -9.78 17.67 -5.55
CA SER A 265 -9.53 19.11 -5.66
C SER A 265 -10.48 19.96 -4.79
N SER A 266 -11.71 19.46 -4.58
CA SER A 266 -12.72 20.08 -3.71
C SER A 266 -12.36 20.15 -2.23
N ILE A 267 -11.40 19.34 -1.75
CA ILE A 267 -11.00 19.34 -0.33
C ILE A 267 -9.57 19.81 -0.09
N VAL A 268 -8.79 20.09 -1.15
CA VAL A 268 -7.37 20.46 -1.02
C VAL A 268 -7.20 21.70 -0.13
N ASP A 269 -8.04 22.73 -0.30
CA ASP A 269 -7.91 23.96 0.49
C ASP A 269 -8.26 23.76 1.98
N ASP A 270 -9.32 22.97 2.25
CA ASP A 270 -9.73 22.63 3.62
C ASP A 270 -8.71 21.72 4.30
N ALA A 271 -8.23 20.70 3.59
CA ALA A 271 -7.17 19.81 4.07
C ALA A 271 -5.86 20.57 4.31
N ASN A 272 -5.47 21.47 3.40
CA ASN A 272 -4.29 22.30 3.57
C ASN A 272 -4.36 23.12 4.86
N THR A 273 -5.52 23.70 5.14
CA THR A 273 -5.75 24.50 6.35
C THR A 273 -5.55 23.66 7.62
N SER A 274 -6.04 22.41 7.61
CA SER A 274 -5.90 21.47 8.73
C SER A 274 -4.48 20.93 8.87
N PHE A 275 -3.83 20.56 7.77
CA PHE A 275 -2.48 19.99 7.74
C PHE A 275 -1.39 21.02 8.04
N SER A 276 -1.52 22.26 7.56
CA SER A 276 -0.45 23.27 7.66
C SER A 276 -0.02 23.59 9.10
N ASN A 277 -0.95 23.45 10.05
CA ASN A 277 -0.68 23.70 11.48
C ASN A 277 -0.47 22.41 12.28
N ALA A 278 -0.53 21.25 11.62
CA ALA A 278 -0.45 19.97 12.28
C ALA A 278 0.98 19.58 12.61
N CYS A 279 1.14 18.96 13.78
CA CYS A 279 2.32 18.21 14.11
C CYS A 279 2.18 16.77 13.61
N LEU A 280 2.96 16.38 12.60
CA LEU A 280 2.90 15.02 12.04
C LEU A 280 3.99 14.12 12.62
N HIS A 281 3.56 12.91 12.99
CA HIS A 281 4.37 11.81 13.50
C HIS A 281 3.80 10.48 13.01
N VAL A 282 4.68 9.55 12.62
CA VAL A 282 4.28 8.20 12.25
C VAL A 282 4.78 7.22 13.32
N PRO A 283 3.86 6.62 14.11
CA PRO A 283 4.21 5.56 15.06
C PRO A 283 4.94 4.40 14.39
N MET A 284 5.99 3.91 15.04
CA MET A 284 6.71 2.73 14.59
C MET A 284 7.35 1.98 15.76
N ARG A 285 7.56 0.67 15.57
CA ARG A 285 8.11 -0.28 16.55
C ARG A 285 7.33 -0.33 17.87
N TYR A 286 6.05 0.05 17.87
CA TYR A 286 5.24 0.03 19.10
C TYR A 286 4.50 -1.29 19.27
N ALA A 287 4.14 -1.96 18.17
CA ALA A 287 3.24 -3.11 18.20
C ALA A 287 3.81 -4.29 19.01
N ASP A 288 5.13 -4.54 18.96
CA ASP A 288 5.80 -5.59 19.73
C ASP A 288 5.71 -5.40 21.25
N GLY A 289 5.49 -4.16 21.71
CA GLY A 289 5.32 -3.80 23.12
C GLY A 289 3.86 -3.75 23.59
N CYS A 290 2.89 -3.81 22.68
CA CYS A 290 1.48 -3.72 23.03
C CYS A 290 0.91 -5.09 23.43
N SER A 291 -0.05 -5.08 24.36
CA SER A 291 -0.88 -6.25 24.68
C SER A 291 -2.28 -6.04 24.10
N PHE A 292 -2.49 -6.48 22.87
CA PHE A 292 -3.75 -6.25 22.17
C PHE A 292 -4.89 -7.14 22.66
N SER A 293 -6.09 -6.59 22.79
CA SER A 293 -7.30 -7.35 23.18
C SER A 293 -7.73 -8.34 22.10
N ARG A 294 -7.47 -7.98 20.84
CA ARG A 294 -7.66 -8.80 19.64
C ARG A 294 -6.37 -8.79 18.82
N PRO A 295 -5.39 -9.66 19.13
CA PRO A 295 -4.15 -9.76 18.36
C PRO A 295 -4.41 -10.15 16.91
N ALA A 296 -3.51 -9.76 16.01
CA ALA A 296 -3.55 -10.16 14.61
C ALA A 296 -2.34 -11.02 14.24
N SER A 297 -2.57 -12.08 13.47
CA SER A 297 -1.52 -12.86 12.82
C SER A 297 -1.32 -12.36 11.40
N LEU A 298 -0.09 -11.97 11.06
CA LEU A 298 0.28 -11.53 9.71
C LEU A 298 0.19 -12.66 8.70
N VAL A 299 0.19 -12.31 7.41
CA VAL A 299 0.19 -13.30 6.33
C VAL A 299 1.54 -14.02 6.31
N ASP A 300 1.50 -15.35 6.17
CA ASP A 300 2.71 -16.16 6.04
C ASP A 300 3.27 -16.08 4.61
N TRP A 301 4.10 -15.07 4.39
CA TRP A 301 4.81 -14.93 3.11
C TRP A 301 5.96 -15.95 3.04
N ASN A 302 5.80 -16.94 2.17
CA ASN A 302 6.84 -17.95 1.88
C ASN A 302 8.06 -17.39 1.11
N TYR A 303 8.37 -16.10 1.21
CA TYR A 303 9.51 -15.46 0.57
C TYR A 303 9.88 -14.13 1.21
N GLU A 304 11.15 -13.74 1.05
CA GLU A 304 11.61 -12.38 1.33
C GLU A 304 12.08 -11.74 0.02
N PRO A 305 11.61 -10.53 -0.32
CA PRO A 305 12.06 -9.81 -1.52
C PRO A 305 13.56 -9.50 -1.48
N ALA A 306 14.23 -9.66 -2.63
CA ALA A 306 15.67 -9.43 -2.74
C ALA A 306 16.03 -7.95 -2.50
N ARG A 307 16.97 -7.70 -1.59
CA ARG A 307 17.61 -6.39 -1.42
C ARG A 307 18.76 -6.20 -2.41
N SER A 308 19.03 -4.95 -2.77
CA SER A 308 20.13 -4.62 -3.66
C SER A 308 21.50 -4.93 -3.04
N SER A 309 21.64 -4.67 -1.73
CA SER A 309 22.83 -4.99 -0.93
C SER A 309 23.16 -6.48 -0.85
N GLN A 310 22.20 -7.36 -1.14
CA GLN A 310 22.40 -8.82 -1.20
C GLN A 310 22.72 -9.34 -2.60
N ALA A 311 22.57 -8.52 -3.65
CA ALA A 311 22.88 -8.88 -5.03
C ALA A 311 24.35 -8.65 -5.40
N GLY A 312 25.19 -8.18 -4.45
CA GLY A 312 26.52 -7.64 -4.71
C GLY A 312 27.70 -8.29 -3.96
N SER A 313 27.54 -9.45 -3.34
CA SER A 313 28.69 -10.20 -2.80
C SER A 313 29.28 -11.16 -3.83
N GLU A 314 29.75 -10.62 -4.95
CA GLU A 314 30.80 -11.25 -5.76
C GLU A 314 31.88 -10.20 -6.07
N GLU A 315 33.12 -10.59 -5.78
CA GLU A 315 34.33 -9.79 -5.90
C GLU A 315 34.52 -9.22 -7.31
N ASN A 316 34.89 -7.94 -7.38
CA ASN A 316 35.68 -7.29 -8.45
C ASN A 316 35.64 -7.97 -9.83
N GLY A 317 34.64 -7.63 -10.64
CA GLY A 317 34.60 -7.98 -12.06
C GLY A 317 33.72 -7.02 -12.83
N ASP A 318 34.21 -6.54 -13.97
CA ASP A 318 33.63 -5.52 -14.84
C ASP A 318 32.12 -5.62 -15.06
N GLY A 319 31.51 -4.45 -15.18
CA GLY A 319 30.07 -4.23 -15.23
C GLY A 319 29.31 -5.01 -16.30
N THR A 320 27.98 -5.00 -16.12
CA THR A 320 26.92 -5.51 -17.00
C THR A 320 26.51 -6.99 -16.89
N SER A 321 27.19 -7.82 -16.09
CA SER A 321 26.86 -9.26 -16.03
C SER A 321 26.00 -9.72 -14.83
N ALA A 322 25.91 -8.92 -13.75
CA ALA A 322 25.28 -9.36 -12.49
C ALA A 322 23.73 -9.25 -12.45
N ILE A 323 23.09 -8.58 -13.41
CA ILE A 323 21.62 -8.46 -13.49
C ILE A 323 20.97 -9.76 -14.00
N ASN A 324 21.76 -10.67 -14.60
CA ASN A 324 21.25 -11.90 -15.22
C ASN A 324 21.40 -13.17 -14.36
N SER A 325 21.95 -13.11 -13.14
CA SER A 325 22.21 -14.33 -12.34
C SER A 325 21.16 -14.65 -11.26
N ILE A 326 20.15 -13.81 -11.06
CA ILE A 326 19.02 -14.15 -10.17
C ILE A 326 18.08 -15.07 -10.94
N ASN A 327 18.38 -16.37 -10.97
CA ASN A 327 17.49 -17.50 -11.34
C ASN A 327 16.24 -17.10 -12.15
N THR A 328 16.42 -16.50 -13.33
CA THR A 328 15.34 -16.36 -14.28
C THR A 328 15.12 -17.74 -14.84
N VAL A 329 14.15 -18.47 -14.29
CA VAL A 329 13.54 -19.58 -15.01
C VAL A 329 13.08 -18.98 -16.34
N PRO A 330 13.59 -19.46 -17.49
CA PRO A 330 13.18 -18.92 -18.78
C PRO A 330 11.67 -19.07 -18.90
N PRO A 331 10.93 -18.04 -19.35
CA PRO A 331 9.51 -18.21 -19.64
C PRO A 331 9.40 -19.30 -20.71
N ASN A 332 8.71 -20.39 -20.36
CA ASN A 332 8.43 -21.48 -21.30
C ASN A 332 7.33 -21.02 -22.27
N VAL A 333 7.68 -20.14 -23.20
CA VAL A 333 6.80 -19.69 -24.28
C VAL A 333 6.94 -20.65 -25.47
N THR A 334 6.11 -21.69 -25.49
CA THR A 334 5.78 -22.35 -26.77
C THR A 334 4.92 -21.40 -27.59
N ALA A 335 5.50 -20.90 -28.68
CA ALA A 335 4.85 -20.03 -29.64
C ALA A 335 3.60 -20.70 -30.25
N SER A 336 2.46 -20.02 -30.14
CA SER A 336 1.24 -20.02 -30.98
C SER A 336 0.05 -19.71 -30.06
N SER A 337 -0.60 -18.55 -30.12
CA SER A 337 -1.68 -18.31 -31.08
C SER A 337 -2.15 -16.85 -30.98
N ASN A 338 -2.42 -16.24 -32.13
CA ASN A 338 -3.08 -14.94 -32.24
C ASN A 338 -4.56 -15.04 -31.86
N THR A 339 -4.99 -14.25 -30.88
CA THR A 339 -6.36 -13.70 -30.84
C THR A 339 -6.38 -12.41 -30.04
N ALA A 340 -6.90 -11.36 -30.64
CA ALA A 340 -6.95 -10.00 -30.12
C ALA A 340 -7.84 -9.91 -28.86
N VAL A 341 -7.26 -9.45 -27.76
CA VAL A 341 -8.01 -8.97 -26.58
C VAL A 341 -7.77 -7.47 -26.47
N SER A 342 -8.88 -6.73 -26.46
CA SER A 342 -8.96 -5.27 -26.46
C SER A 342 -8.19 -4.65 -25.29
N ASN A 343 -7.30 -3.72 -25.62
CA ASN A 343 -6.48 -2.92 -24.73
C ASN A 343 -7.25 -2.25 -23.58
N LYS A 344 -6.88 -2.52 -22.32
CA LYS A 344 -6.91 -1.57 -21.18
C LYS A 344 -5.81 -1.92 -20.16
N PRO A 345 -5.09 -0.95 -19.55
CA PRO A 345 -3.95 -1.23 -18.69
C PRO A 345 -4.42 -1.59 -17.27
N ALA A 346 -4.56 -2.87 -16.97
CA ALA A 346 -4.99 -3.38 -15.66
C ALA A 346 -3.89 -3.32 -14.56
N ALA A 347 -2.63 -3.12 -14.94
CA ALA A 347 -1.49 -3.25 -14.03
C ALA A 347 -1.21 -2.00 -13.16
N ALA A 348 -1.55 -0.80 -13.65
CA ALA A 348 -1.45 0.42 -12.84
C ALA A 348 -2.55 0.48 -11.76
N THR A 349 -3.62 -0.29 -11.97
CA THR A 349 -4.86 -0.17 -11.21
C THR A 349 -4.83 -0.87 -9.87
N VAL A 350 -4.07 -1.96 -9.72
CA VAL A 350 -3.99 -2.72 -8.45
C VAL A 350 -3.13 -1.98 -7.42
N VAL A 351 -2.08 -1.26 -7.84
CA VAL A 351 -1.24 -0.44 -6.96
C VAL A 351 -1.96 0.86 -6.55
N LEU A 352 -2.74 1.44 -7.46
CA LEU A 352 -3.64 2.57 -7.15
C LEU A 352 -4.82 2.15 -6.27
N LEU A 353 -5.35 0.93 -6.42
CA LEU A 353 -6.34 0.35 -5.52
C LEU A 353 -5.77 0.13 -4.13
N ALA A 354 -4.56 -0.42 -4.00
CA ALA A 354 -3.92 -0.58 -2.70
C ALA A 354 -3.56 0.77 -2.04
N SER A 355 -3.21 1.78 -2.84
CA SER A 355 -2.96 3.14 -2.35
C SER A 355 -4.25 3.89 -2.01
N ALA A 356 -5.31 3.73 -2.81
CA ALA A 356 -6.63 4.31 -2.56
C ALA A 356 -7.36 3.60 -1.42
N VAL A 357 -7.16 2.29 -1.25
CA VAL A 357 -7.61 1.51 -0.10
C VAL A 357 -6.78 1.90 1.13
N LEU A 358 -5.45 2.09 1.03
CA LEU A 358 -4.65 2.69 2.11
C LEU A 358 -4.92 4.19 2.34
N LEU A 359 -5.62 4.89 1.46
CA LEU A 359 -6.05 6.27 1.67
C LEU A 359 -7.53 6.37 2.03
N ALA A 360 -8.27 5.26 1.97
CA ALA A 360 -9.69 5.17 2.29
C ALA A 360 -10.00 4.22 3.47
N LEU A 361 -9.04 3.40 3.88
CA LEU A 361 -9.02 2.65 5.15
C LEU A 361 -8.46 3.48 6.31
N TRP A 362 -8.16 4.75 6.05
CA TRP A 362 -7.58 5.70 6.98
C TRP A 362 -8.36 7.00 6.93
#